data_AF-A0A2V5IIH9-F1
#
_entry.id   AF-A0A2V5IIH9-F1
#
_cell.length_a   1.000
_cell.length_b   1.000
_cell.length_c   1.000
_cell.angle_alpha   90.00
_cell.angle_beta   90.00
_cell.angle_gamma   90.00
#
_symmetry.space_group_name_H-M   'P 1'
#
loop_
_entity.id
_entity.type
_entity.pdbx_description
1 polymer ?
#
loop_
_entity_poly.entity_id
_entity_poly.type
_entity_poly.pdbx_seq_one_letter_code
_entity_poly.pdbx_strand_id
1 'polypeptide(L)'
;MTTAIPVILCGAKREVAALVRAHMLPEYNAVVYAGHSLPAAEQEVPLILAGKAPPASALHTQVGPNDFTIAPRAVITGGGYSEDRFQTLYQACANASGVLPVPFLRTDNHLTDQLAATG
;
A
#
# COMPACT_ATOMS: atom_id res chain seq x y z
N MET A 1 21.09 -13.93 -5.83
CA MET A 1 20.62 -12.53 -5.87
C MET A 1 19.19 -12.53 -5.38
N THR A 2 18.94 -12.02 -4.17
CA THR A 2 17.58 -11.94 -3.61
C THR A 2 16.87 -10.78 -4.26
N THR A 3 15.95 -11.07 -5.20
CA THR A 3 15.08 -10.06 -5.79
C THR A 3 14.18 -9.53 -4.69
N ALA A 4 14.29 -8.24 -4.38
CA ALA A 4 13.54 -7.61 -3.31
C ALA A 4 12.03 -7.74 -3.55
N ILE A 5 11.28 -8.12 -2.52
CA ILE A 5 9.87 -8.49 -2.66
C ILE A 5 9.02 -7.22 -2.84
N PRO A 6 8.25 -7.09 -3.93
CA PRO A 6 7.37 -5.94 -4.11
C PRO A 6 6.17 -6.05 -3.18
N VAL A 7 5.95 -5.02 -2.36
CA VAL A 7 4.78 -4.89 -1.47
C VAL A 7 4.16 -3.51 -1.64
N ILE A 8 2.83 -3.43 -1.60
CA ILE A 8 2.12 -2.15 -1.59
C ILE A 8 1.98 -1.70 -0.13
N LEU A 9 2.45 -0.50 0.17
CA LEU A 9 2.18 0.15 1.45
C LEU A 9 1.24 1.34 1.22
N CYS A 10 0.08 1.33 1.85
CA CYS A 10 -0.92 2.40 1.83
C CYS A 10 -0.94 3.12 3.19
N GLY A 11 -0.51 4.39 3.21
CA GLY A 11 -0.52 5.20 4.43
C GLY A 11 -0.89 6.65 4.16
N ALA A 12 -1.52 7.30 5.15
CA ALA A 12 -2.00 8.69 5.04
C ALA A 12 -0.88 9.74 5.03
N LYS A 13 0.27 9.44 5.67
CA LYS A 13 1.39 10.38 5.83
C LYS A 13 2.59 9.94 4.98
N ARG A 14 3.08 10.84 4.12
CA ARG A 14 4.24 10.60 3.25
C ARG A 14 5.52 10.33 4.04
N GLU A 15 5.73 11.05 5.13
CA GLU A 15 6.91 10.91 6.00
C GLU A 15 7.01 9.50 6.60
N VAL A 16 5.89 8.99 7.12
CA VAL A 16 5.80 7.63 7.67
C VAL A 16 6.09 6.61 6.58
N ALA A 17 5.53 6.81 5.39
CA ALA A 17 5.72 5.91 4.27
C ALA A 17 7.20 5.87 3.80
N ALA A 18 7.88 7.02 3.79
CA ALA A 18 9.30 7.10 3.48
C ALA A 18 10.18 6.43 4.54
N LEU A 19 9.84 6.60 5.83
CA LEU A 19 10.54 5.97 6.95
C LEU A 19 10.39 4.45 6.92
N VAL A 20 9.16 3.94 6.75
CA VAL A 20 8.89 2.50 6.62
C VAL A 20 9.65 1.93 5.42
N ARG A 21 9.67 2.62 4.28
CA ARG A 21 10.46 2.20 3.11
C ARG A 21 11.95 2.03 3.44
N ALA A 22 12.53 2.99 4.16
CA ALA A 22 13.94 2.94 4.52
C ALA A 22 14.27 1.75 5.43
N HIS A 23 13.35 1.38 6.33
CA HIS A 23 13.51 0.23 7.22
C HIS A 23 13.22 -1.13 6.57
N MET A 24 12.49 -1.16 5.45
CA MET A 24 12.13 -2.39 4.73
C MET A 24 13.17 -2.82 3.68
N LEU A 25 14.08 -1.91 3.33
CA LEU A 25 15.21 -2.22 2.45
C LEU A 25 16.33 -2.93 3.24
N PRO A 26 17.07 -3.85 2.62
CA PRO A 26 17.02 -4.22 1.20
C PRO A 26 16.05 -5.35 0.82
N GLU A 27 15.46 -6.07 1.78
CA GLU A 27 14.72 -7.31 1.54
C GLU A 27 13.39 -7.10 0.80
N TYR A 28 12.73 -5.96 1.03
CA TYR A 28 11.47 -5.60 0.40
C TYR A 28 11.63 -4.36 -0.47
N ASN A 29 11.29 -4.47 -1.76
CA ASN A 29 11.14 -3.31 -2.60
C ASN A 29 9.72 -2.79 -2.41
N ALA A 30 9.49 -2.10 -1.29
CA ALA A 30 8.18 -1.54 -1.02
C ALA A 30 7.85 -0.53 -2.13
N VAL A 31 6.87 -0.90 -2.96
CA VAL A 31 6.18 0.01 -3.88
C VAL A 31 5.28 0.83 -2.97
N VAL A 32 5.85 1.90 -2.42
CA VAL A 32 5.19 2.70 -1.41
C VAL A 32 4.18 3.60 -2.08
N TYR A 33 2.93 3.16 -2.04
CA TYR A 33 1.78 3.98 -2.36
C TYR A 33 1.44 4.85 -1.14
N ALA A 34 2.26 5.87 -0.89
CA ALA A 34 2.03 6.82 0.18
C ALA A 34 0.79 7.68 -0.15
N GLY A 35 -0.40 7.12 0.07
CA GLY A 35 -1.69 7.75 -0.08
C GLY A 35 -1.84 8.99 0.81
N HIS A 36 -1.20 10.09 0.40
CA HIS A 36 -1.58 11.43 0.83
C HIS A 36 -3.06 11.70 0.49
N SER A 37 -3.60 10.96 -0.48
CA SER A 37 -5.01 10.88 -0.83
C SER A 37 -5.49 9.42 -0.73
N LEU A 38 -6.20 9.08 0.34
CA LEU A 38 -6.88 7.78 0.50
C LEU A 38 -7.79 7.43 -0.69
N PRO A 39 -8.56 8.37 -1.28
CA PRO A 39 -9.40 8.08 -2.46
C PRO A 39 -8.61 7.65 -3.70
N ALA A 40 -7.40 8.21 -3.90
CA ALA A 40 -6.56 7.83 -5.05
C ALA A 40 -6.03 6.39 -4.89
N ALA A 41 -5.62 6.02 -3.66
CA ALA A 41 -5.17 4.66 -3.36
C ALA A 41 -6.27 3.62 -3.64
N GLU A 42 -7.52 3.92 -3.30
CA GLU A 42 -8.66 3.04 -3.55
C GLU A 42 -8.94 2.78 -5.04
N GLN A 43 -8.53 3.69 -5.92
CA GLN A 43 -8.69 3.52 -7.37
C GLN A 43 -7.47 2.86 -8.01
N GLU A 44 -6.26 3.21 -7.57
CA GLU A 44 -5.02 2.79 -8.21
C GLU A 44 -4.56 1.39 -7.73
N VAL A 45 -4.73 1.06 -6.45
CA VAL A 45 -4.31 -0.25 -5.89
C VAL A 45 -5.04 -1.43 -6.58
N PRO A 46 -6.37 -1.41 -6.80
CA PRO A 46 -7.04 -2.47 -7.56
C PRO A 46 -6.51 -2.62 -8.98
N LEU A 47 -6.18 -1.53 -9.67
CA LEU A 47 -5.64 -1.55 -11.03
C LEU A 47 -4.25 -2.19 -11.07
N ILE A 48 -3.41 -1.88 -10.09
CA ILE A 48 -2.07 -2.48 -9.94
C ILE A 48 -2.20 -3.98 -9.70
N LEU A 49 -3.10 -4.42 -8.80
CA LEU A 49 -3.34 -5.84 -8.54
C LEU A 49 -3.94 -6.58 -9.72
N ALA A 50 -4.70 -5.90 -10.58
CA ALA A 50 -5.24 -6.44 -11.82
C ALA A 50 -4.21 -6.46 -12.97
N GLY A 51 -2.96 -6.03 -12.74
CA GLY A 51 -1.91 -5.96 -13.76
C GLY A 51 -2.10 -4.84 -14.78
N LYS A 52 -2.98 -3.87 -14.50
CA LYS A 52 -3.26 -2.68 -15.31
C LYS A 52 -2.75 -1.41 -14.64
N ALA A 53 -1.56 -1.49 -14.03
CA ALA A 53 -0.96 -0.37 -13.33
C ALA A 53 -0.79 0.84 -14.28
N PRO A 54 -1.23 2.05 -13.88
CA PRO A 54 -0.89 3.27 -14.61
C PRO A 54 0.63 3.46 -14.69
N PRO A 55 1.15 4.13 -15.74
CA PRO A 55 2.58 4.46 -15.80
C PRO A 55 2.99 5.24 -14.56
N ALA A 56 4.18 4.94 -14.01
CA ALA A 56 4.60 5.48 -12.73
C ALA A 56 4.50 7.01 -12.66
N SER A 57 4.77 7.71 -13.78
CA SER A 57 4.69 9.17 -13.92
C SER A 57 3.28 9.76 -13.80
N ALA A 58 2.22 8.95 -13.94
CA ALA A 58 0.83 9.35 -13.81
C ALA A 58 0.25 9.06 -12.42
N LEU A 59 0.98 8.34 -11.57
CA LEU A 59 0.52 8.02 -10.21
C LEU A 59 0.66 9.23 -9.31
N HIS A 60 -0.38 9.52 -8.55
CA HIS A 60 -0.47 10.72 -7.72
C HIS A 60 0.53 10.75 -6.56
N THR A 61 1.05 9.59 -6.15
CA THR A 61 1.89 9.47 -4.96
C THR A 61 3.07 8.54 -5.20
N GLN A 62 4.18 9.11 -5.65
CA GLN A 62 5.44 8.39 -5.80
C GLN A 62 6.34 8.62 -4.57
N VAL A 63 6.65 7.54 -3.84
CA VAL A 63 7.75 7.52 -2.86
C VAL A 63 8.80 6.52 -3.34
N GLY A 64 9.77 7.04 -4.10
CA GLY A 64 10.87 6.25 -4.66
C GLY A 64 10.57 5.65 -6.04
N PRO A 65 11.52 4.91 -6.62
CA PRO A 65 11.33 4.18 -7.87
C PRO A 65 10.32 3.05 -7.66
N ASN A 66 9.14 3.21 -8.25
CA ASN A 66 8.10 2.20 -8.24
C ASN A 66 8.20 1.40 -9.54
N ASP A 67 8.63 0.13 -9.42
CA ASP A 67 8.62 -0.80 -10.54
C ASP A 67 7.36 -1.67 -10.45
N PHE A 68 6.45 -1.49 -11.41
CA PHE A 68 5.20 -2.25 -11.53
C PHE A 68 5.31 -3.40 -12.55
N THR A 69 6.51 -3.68 -13.07
CA THR A 69 6.74 -4.86 -13.94
C THR A 69 6.56 -6.16 -13.18
N ILE A 70 6.76 -6.15 -11.86
CA ILE A 70 6.56 -7.27 -10.97
C ILE A 70 5.29 -7.03 -10.15
N ALA A 71 4.35 -7.98 -10.20
CA ALA A 71 3.13 -7.90 -9.41
C ALA A 71 3.47 -7.87 -7.91
N PRO A 72 2.84 -6.98 -7.12
CA PRO A 72 3.05 -6.92 -5.69
C PRO A 72 2.56 -8.21 -5.02
N ARG A 73 3.19 -8.59 -3.91
CA ARG A 73 2.91 -9.82 -3.15
C ARG A 73 2.04 -9.62 -1.92
N ALA A 74 1.87 -8.39 -1.46
CA ALA A 74 1.04 -8.03 -0.31
C ALA A 74 0.57 -6.58 -0.41
N VAL A 75 -0.56 -6.29 0.21
CA VAL A 75 -1.04 -4.91 0.45
C VAL A 75 -1.04 -4.67 1.95
N ILE A 76 -0.39 -3.60 2.39
CA ILE A 76 -0.25 -3.23 3.80
C ILE A 76 -0.91 -1.86 3.99
N THR A 77 -1.92 -1.77 4.85
CA THR A 77 -2.56 -0.50 5.21
C THR A 77 -2.10 -0.06 6.60
N GLY A 78 -1.71 1.20 6.73
CA GLY A 78 -1.38 1.82 8.02
C GLY A 78 -2.63 2.27 8.79
N GLY A 79 -2.47 2.61 10.07
CA GLY A 79 -3.58 2.98 10.97
C GLY A 79 -4.36 4.25 10.60
N GLY A 80 -3.98 4.97 9.54
CA GLY A 80 -4.80 6.03 8.96
C GLY A 80 -6.01 5.53 8.16
N TYR A 81 -6.09 4.22 7.88
CA TYR A 81 -7.26 3.60 7.26
C TYR A 81 -8.31 3.28 8.33
N SER A 82 -9.48 3.92 8.24
CA SER A 82 -10.65 3.45 8.98
C SER A 82 -11.14 2.11 8.42
N GLU A 83 -11.96 1.42 9.20
CA GLU A 83 -12.50 0.12 8.82
C GLU A 83 -13.28 0.16 7.51
N ASP A 84 -14.16 1.14 7.35
CA ASP A 84 -14.97 1.32 6.14
C ASP A 84 -14.10 1.54 4.89
N ARG A 85 -13.01 2.30 5.03
CA ARG A 85 -12.08 2.59 3.93
C ARG A 85 -11.27 1.35 3.56
N PHE A 86 -10.83 0.59 4.55
CA PHE A 86 -10.15 -0.68 4.31
C PHE A 86 -11.08 -1.66 3.59
N GLN A 87 -12.33 -1.77 4.06
CA GLN A 87 -13.33 -2.63 3.43
C GLN A 87 -13.63 -2.19 1.99
N THR A 88 -13.71 -0.88 1.74
CA THR A 88 -13.91 -0.31 0.41
C THR A 88 -12.74 -0.67 -0.53
N LEU A 89 -11.50 -0.50 -0.06
CA LEU A 89 -10.29 -0.89 -0.79
C LEU A 89 -10.28 -2.40 -1.08
N TYR A 90 -10.56 -3.22 -0.07
CA TYR A 90 -10.58 -4.68 -0.18
C TYR A 90 -11.62 -5.15 -1.20
N GLN A 91 -12.84 -4.62 -1.14
CA GLN A 91 -13.90 -4.91 -2.11
C GLN A 91 -13.53 -4.44 -3.52
N ALA A 92 -12.94 -3.25 -3.66
CA ALA A 92 -12.49 -2.76 -4.96
C ALA A 92 -11.42 -3.68 -5.56
N CYS A 93 -10.47 -4.15 -4.75
CA CYS A 93 -9.45 -5.12 -5.18
C CYS A 93 -10.06 -6.48 -5.54
N ALA A 94 -11.03 -6.97 -4.76
CA ALA A 94 -11.73 -8.22 -5.03
C ALA A 94 -12.52 -8.15 -6.34
N ASN A 95 -13.18 -7.02 -6.60
CA ASN A 95 -13.94 -6.80 -7.83
C ASN A 95 -13.04 -6.62 -9.07
N ALA A 96 -11.84 -6.04 -8.90
CA ALA A 96 -10.92 -5.81 -10.01
C ALA A 96 -10.20 -7.08 -10.48
N SER A 97 -9.85 -7.98 -9.56
CA SER A 97 -9.10 -9.20 -9.87
C SER A 97 -9.93 -10.49 -9.83
N GLY A 98 -11.15 -10.46 -9.28
CA GLY A 98 -12.05 -11.63 -9.11
C GLY A 98 -11.59 -12.64 -8.05
N VAL A 99 -10.29 -12.87 -7.94
CA VAL A 99 -9.61 -13.61 -6.86
C VAL A 99 -8.55 -12.69 -6.30
N LEU A 100 -8.56 -12.46 -4.99
CA LEU A 100 -7.52 -11.65 -4.33
C LEU A 100 -6.21 -12.41 -4.36
N PRO A 101 -5.21 -11.96 -5.16
CA PRO A 101 -3.99 -12.74 -5.36
C PRO A 101 -3.00 -12.59 -4.20
N VAL A 102 -3.27 -11.70 -3.25
CA VAL A 102 -2.34 -11.28 -2.21
C VAL A 102 -3.01 -11.10 -0.85
N PRO A 103 -2.30 -11.35 0.25
CA PRO A 103 -2.74 -11.01 1.59
C PRO A 103 -2.84 -9.49 1.79
N PHE A 104 -3.88 -9.07 2.51
CA PHE A 104 -4.09 -7.70 2.97
C PHE A 104 -3.77 -7.64 4.46
N LEU A 105 -2.76 -6.85 4.83
CA LEU A 105 -2.36 -6.61 6.20
C LEU A 105 -2.87 -5.23 6.61
N ARG A 106 -3.68 -5.18 7.66
CA ARG A 106 -4.14 -3.93 8.25
C ARG A 106 -3.53 -3.78 9.63
N THR A 107 -3.03 -2.58 9.95
CA THR A 107 -2.64 -2.27 11.32
C THR A 107 -3.86 -2.23 12.23
N ASP A 108 -3.73 -2.79 13.44
CA ASP A 108 -4.77 -2.66 14.45
C ASP A 108 -4.91 -1.18 14.86
N ASN A 109 -6.09 -0.60 14.60
CA ASN A 109 -6.35 0.81 14.88
C ASN A 109 -6.38 1.07 16.39
N HIS A 110 -6.84 0.13 17.21
CA HIS A 110 -6.85 0.26 18.66
C HIS A 110 -5.42 0.29 19.22
N LEU A 111 -4.55 -0.58 18.71
CA LEU A 111 -3.13 -0.56 19.06
C LEU A 111 -2.44 0.73 18.56
N THR A 112 -2.82 1.21 17.37
CA THR A 112 -2.28 2.45 16.82
C THR A 112 -2.65 3.66 17.69
N ASP A 113 -3.91 3.75 18.12
CA ASP A 113 -4.40 4.83 18.99
C ASP A 113 -3.72 4.79 20.36
N GLN A 114 -3.52 3.59 20.92
CA GLN A 114 -2.78 3.41 22.18
C GLN A 114 -1.33 3.87 22.06
N LEU A 115 -0.63 3.48 21.00
CA LEU A 115 0.77 3.86 20.77
C LEU A 115 0.90 5.37 20.52
N ALA A 116 -0.07 5.96 19.82
CA ALA A 116 -0.13 7.40 19.60
C ALA A 116 -0.38 8.19 20.91
N ALA A 117 -1.11 7.61 21.87
CA ALA A 117 -1.36 8.23 23.17
C ALA A 117 -0.16 8.15 24.15
N THR A 118 0.78 7.23 23.91
CA THR A 118 2.02 7.10 24.71
C THR A 118 3.20 7.94 24.20
N GLY A 119 3.06 8.61 23.06
CA GLY A 119 4.07 9.53 22.49
C GLY A 119 3.76 10.99 22.82
#